data_AF-A0A9P7DE61-F1
#
_entry.id   AF-A0A9P7DE61-F1
#
_cell.length_a   1.000
_cell.length_b   1.000
_cell.length_c   1.000
_cell.angle_alpha   90.00
_cell.angle_beta   90.00
_cell.angle_gamma   90.00
#
_symmetry.space_group_name_H-M   'P 1'
#
loop_
_entity.id
_entity.type
_entity.pdbx_description
1 polymer ?
#
loop_
_entity_poly.entity_id
_entity_poly.type
_entity_poly.pdbx_seq_one_letter_code
_entity_poly.pdbx_strand_id
1 'polypeptide(L)'
;MTQPNNTSVVEAPLISSALSITVFCIAAMYMLKYAPQHSPGAADSFMQDVFSGAANHLHINHVPWHVANAGAHRHCSYRPVHTSWVNLGKALEKQPMGQRNAGPTNSAVEASNKAQASAQAPWTVQSIKLQSLPQFISRDSLPDEFSLNYIEVEAQEMEPFICQIYEWVFSNFNAQKSMHKIALLAGIYISKILPDIFTDEAYNAKPRDGEHMITQALRVLPWNPNRSTQKGCRLEKQFIAMVPAYIIAVYEMDSPLRKCFADHQGKSFPLRWNSKNSNKGIGSLLMMRLGLAKAKGQRFWKGGVFN
;
A
#
# COMPACT_ATOMS: atom_id res chain seq x y z
N MET A 1 50.11 -11.45 -31.89
CA MET A 1 48.75 -10.91 -32.07
C MET A 1 48.22 -10.51 -30.70
N THR A 2 48.24 -9.21 -30.43
CA THR A 2 47.88 -8.59 -29.14
C THR A 2 46.36 -8.42 -29.04
N GLN A 3 45.77 -8.84 -27.92
CA GLN A 3 44.36 -8.59 -27.62
C GLN A 3 44.14 -7.08 -27.40
N PRO A 4 43.02 -6.50 -27.89
CA PRO A 4 42.69 -5.14 -27.56
C PRO A 4 42.15 -5.08 -26.13
N ASN A 5 42.97 -4.49 -25.25
CA ASN A 5 42.54 -3.89 -23.99
C ASN A 5 41.46 -2.83 -24.27
N ASN A 6 40.27 -3.02 -23.68
CA ASN A 6 39.50 -1.96 -23.02
C ASN A 6 38.17 -2.53 -22.52
N THR A 7 38.13 -3.06 -21.31
CA THR A 7 36.90 -3.06 -20.52
C THR A 7 36.69 -1.63 -20.03
N SER A 8 35.95 -0.83 -20.79
CA SER A 8 35.51 0.49 -20.35
C SER A 8 34.80 0.37 -19.00
N VAL A 9 35.25 1.17 -18.02
CA VAL A 9 34.64 1.27 -16.70
C VAL A 9 33.19 1.68 -16.86
N VAL A 10 32.30 0.90 -16.27
CA VAL A 10 30.85 1.09 -16.31
C VAL A 10 30.53 2.19 -15.29
N GLU A 11 30.44 3.45 -15.73
CA GLU A 11 30.09 4.63 -14.90
C GLU A 11 28.58 4.89 -14.85
N ALA A 12 27.99 4.92 -13.66
CA ALA A 12 26.55 5.04 -13.47
C ALA A 12 25.97 6.33 -14.07
N PRO A 13 24.90 6.25 -14.90
CA PRO A 13 24.34 7.44 -15.50
C PRO A 13 23.59 8.25 -14.43
N LEU A 14 24.21 9.34 -13.98
CA LEU A 14 23.47 10.43 -13.35
C LEU A 14 22.59 11.07 -14.44
N ILE A 15 21.27 11.10 -14.21
CA ILE A 15 20.33 11.71 -15.16
C ILE A 15 20.64 13.21 -15.24
N SER A 16 21.12 13.66 -16.40
CA SER A 16 21.38 15.08 -16.66
C SER A 16 20.14 15.92 -16.32
N SER A 17 20.32 16.98 -15.53
CA SER A 17 19.27 17.89 -15.04
C SER A 17 18.38 17.39 -13.89
N ALA A 18 18.65 16.22 -13.31
CA ALA A 18 17.96 15.81 -12.08
C ALA A 18 18.43 16.64 -10.87
N LEU A 19 17.50 16.95 -9.95
CA LEU A 19 17.82 17.61 -8.67
C LEU A 19 18.86 16.82 -7.85
N SER A 20 18.95 15.50 -8.09
CA SER A 20 19.96 14.64 -7.48
C SER A 20 21.38 15.05 -7.85
N ILE A 21 21.63 15.64 -9.03
CA ILE A 21 22.97 16.13 -9.41
C ILE A 21 23.43 17.22 -8.45
N THR A 22 22.57 18.19 -8.13
CA THR A 22 22.91 19.25 -7.17
C THR A 22 23.24 18.66 -5.81
N VAL A 23 22.49 17.66 -5.36
CA VAL A 23 22.75 16.94 -4.11
C VAL A 23 24.08 16.18 -4.16
N PHE A 24 24.37 15.47 -5.25
CA PHE A 24 25.63 14.76 -5.44
C PHE A 24 26.84 15.71 -5.52
N CYS A 25 26.72 16.86 -6.18
CA CYS A 25 27.77 17.87 -6.21
C CYS A 25 28.04 18.44 -4.82
N ILE A 26 26.99 18.75 -4.04
CA ILE A 26 27.14 19.19 -2.65
C ILE A 26 27.81 18.10 -1.81
N ALA A 27 27.32 16.86 -1.90
CA ALA A 27 27.88 15.72 -1.18
C ALA A 27 29.36 15.49 -1.53
N ALA A 28 29.72 15.54 -2.82
CA ALA A 28 31.09 15.43 -3.28
C ALA A 28 31.99 16.55 -2.75
N MET A 29 31.52 17.81 -2.76
CA MET A 29 32.26 18.93 -2.15
C MET A 29 32.51 18.72 -0.65
N TYR A 30 31.52 18.21 0.09
CA TYR A 30 31.71 17.88 1.50
C TYR A 30 32.67 16.70 1.70
N MET A 31 32.58 15.65 0.88
CA MET A 31 33.47 14.48 0.96
C MET A 31 34.93 14.86 0.65
N LEU A 32 35.16 15.71 -0.35
CA LEU A 32 36.50 16.19 -0.72
C LEU A 32 37.21 16.94 0.43
N LYS A 33 36.45 17.58 1.33
CA LYS A 33 37.00 18.21 2.54
C LYS A 33 37.66 17.19 3.49
N TYR A 34 37.16 15.96 3.51
CA TYR A 34 37.64 14.87 4.36
C TYR A 34 38.46 13.83 3.59
N ALA A 35 38.57 13.97 2.27
CA ALA A 35 39.31 13.06 1.43
C ALA A 35 40.82 13.17 1.66
N PRO A 36 41.57 12.05 1.62
CA PRO A 36 43.03 12.09 1.70
C PRO A 36 43.63 12.92 0.57
N GLN A 37 44.38 13.97 0.90
CA GLN A 37 44.98 14.91 -0.06
C GLN A 37 46.29 14.40 -0.69
N HIS A 38 46.73 13.19 -0.32
CA HIS A 38 48.08 12.71 -0.62
C HIS A 38 48.25 12.11 -2.03
N SER A 39 47.16 11.86 -2.77
CA SER A 39 47.23 11.54 -4.21
C SER A 39 45.87 11.76 -4.90
N PRO A 40 45.85 12.08 -6.22
CA PRO A 40 44.62 12.26 -6.98
C PRO A 40 43.69 11.03 -6.92
N GLY A 41 44.26 9.82 -6.97
CA GLY A 41 43.48 8.58 -6.91
C GLY A 41 42.93 8.22 -5.53
N ALA A 42 43.51 8.76 -4.45
CA ALA A 42 43.04 8.49 -3.09
C ALA A 42 41.72 9.22 -2.77
N ALA A 43 41.53 10.41 -3.32
CA ALA A 43 40.28 11.15 -3.17
C ALA A 43 39.12 10.45 -3.91
N ASP A 44 39.39 9.96 -5.12
CA ASP A 44 38.40 9.22 -5.91
C ASP A 44 38.01 7.90 -5.23
N SER A 45 38.97 7.13 -4.74
CA SER A 45 38.71 5.90 -3.98
C SER A 45 37.89 6.18 -2.72
N PHE A 46 38.24 7.24 -1.97
CA PHE A 46 37.50 7.64 -0.77
C PHE A 46 36.05 7.99 -1.08
N MET A 47 35.80 8.77 -2.14
CA MET A 47 34.44 9.12 -2.57
C MET A 47 33.66 7.87 -3.00
N GLN A 48 34.28 6.97 -3.76
CA GLN A 48 33.67 5.69 -4.16
C GLN A 48 33.29 4.84 -2.95
N ASP A 49 34.16 4.74 -1.94
CA ASP A 49 33.90 3.98 -0.72
C ASP A 49 32.74 4.57 0.09
N VAL A 50 32.70 5.90 0.24
CA VAL A 50 31.62 6.59 0.96
C VAL A 50 30.28 6.42 0.24
N PHE A 51 30.23 6.60 -1.08
CA PHE A 51 29.01 6.38 -1.86
C PHE A 51 28.57 4.92 -1.84
N SER A 52 29.51 3.98 -1.92
CA SER A 52 29.22 2.54 -1.82
C SER A 52 28.67 2.18 -0.44
N GLY A 53 29.27 2.71 0.63
CA GLY A 53 28.78 2.55 2.00
C GLY A 53 27.37 3.10 2.19
N ALA A 54 27.10 4.29 1.66
CA ALA A 54 25.77 4.90 1.70
C ALA A 54 24.74 4.09 0.89
N ALA A 55 25.10 3.65 -0.32
CA ALA A 55 24.23 2.81 -1.16
C ALA A 55 23.90 1.48 -0.47
N ASN A 56 24.88 0.84 0.16
CA ASN A 56 24.68 -0.39 0.94
C ASN A 56 23.78 -0.16 2.16
N HIS A 57 23.99 0.93 2.91
CA HIS A 57 23.18 1.28 4.08
C HIS A 57 21.72 1.58 3.71
N LEU A 58 21.50 2.23 2.56
CA LEU A 58 20.17 2.55 2.03
C LEU A 58 19.55 1.40 1.23
N HIS A 59 20.21 0.24 1.16
CA HIS A 59 19.79 -0.93 0.38
C HIS A 59 19.51 -0.63 -1.12
N ILE A 60 20.29 0.28 -1.71
CA ILE A 60 20.22 0.64 -3.13
C ILE A 60 20.93 -0.44 -3.95
N ASN A 61 20.20 -1.49 -4.32
CA ASN A 61 20.75 -2.65 -5.03
C ASN A 61 20.68 -2.54 -6.56
N HIS A 62 19.86 -1.61 -7.07
CA HIS A 62 19.58 -1.48 -8.50
C HIS A 62 19.62 0.00 -8.88
N VAL A 63 20.36 0.31 -9.95
CA VAL A 63 20.29 1.64 -10.57
C VAL A 63 19.75 1.51 -11.99
N PRO A 64 18.90 2.46 -12.41
CA PRO A 64 18.50 2.55 -13.81
C PRO A 64 19.75 2.78 -14.66
N TRP A 65 19.94 1.95 -15.68
CA TRP A 65 21.12 1.96 -16.52
C TRP A 65 20.73 2.15 -17.98
N HIS A 66 21.54 2.88 -18.74
CA HIS A 66 21.42 2.96 -20.18
C HIS A 66 22.64 2.31 -20.83
N VAL A 67 22.46 1.16 -21.49
CA VAL A 67 23.55 0.55 -22.27
C VAL A 67 23.78 1.43 -23.49
N ALA A 68 25.03 1.82 -23.75
CA ALA A 68 25.36 2.52 -24.99
C ALA A 68 25.14 1.54 -26.16
N ASN A 69 24.27 1.89 -27.12
CA ASN A 69 24.01 1.03 -28.28
C ASN A 69 25.28 0.94 -29.14
N ALA A 70 25.96 -0.22 -29.09
CA ALA A 70 27.21 -0.47 -29.79
C ALA A 70 27.13 -0.37 -31.33
N GLY A 71 25.92 -0.25 -31.91
CA GLY A 71 25.70 -0.12 -33.36
C GLY A 71 25.07 1.20 -33.81
N ALA A 72 24.75 2.13 -32.91
CA ALA A 72 24.08 3.37 -33.28
C ALA A 72 25.09 4.41 -33.79
N HIS A 73 25.47 4.31 -35.07
CA HIS A 73 26.14 5.42 -35.74
C HIS A 73 25.22 6.66 -35.74
N ARG A 74 25.63 7.66 -34.95
CA ARG A 74 25.24 9.09 -35.00
C ARG A 74 23.94 9.55 -34.36
N HIS A 75 23.20 8.74 -33.60
CA HIS A 75 22.12 9.26 -32.75
C HIS A 75 22.29 8.84 -31.30
N CYS A 76 22.85 9.76 -30.50
CA CYS A 76 22.65 9.73 -29.05
C CYS A 76 21.15 9.83 -28.78
N SER A 77 20.55 8.73 -28.32
CA SER A 77 19.19 8.75 -27.83
C SER A 77 19.17 9.54 -26.51
N TYR A 78 18.57 10.73 -26.53
CA TYR A 78 18.37 11.57 -25.33
C TYR A 78 17.20 11.11 -24.46
N ARG A 79 16.56 9.97 -24.78
CA ARG A 79 15.46 9.43 -23.98
C ARG A 79 16.00 8.36 -23.02
N PRO A 80 15.91 8.56 -21.70
CA PRO A 80 16.26 7.52 -20.74
C PRO A 80 15.33 6.31 -20.95
N VAL A 81 15.93 5.16 -21.26
CA VAL A 81 15.23 3.89 -21.37
C VAL A 81 15.19 3.26 -19.98
N HIS A 82 14.04 3.36 -19.30
CA HIS A 82 13.85 2.88 -17.92
C HIS A 82 13.70 1.36 -17.80
N THR A 83 13.89 0.61 -18.89
CA THR A 83 13.63 -0.84 -18.94
C THR A 83 14.85 -1.70 -18.59
N SER A 84 16.01 -1.09 -18.34
CA SER A 84 17.23 -1.80 -17.93
C SER A 84 17.72 -1.34 -16.55
N TRP A 85 17.82 -2.30 -15.64
CA TRP A 85 18.37 -2.13 -14.30
C TRP A 85 19.69 -2.89 -14.22
N VAL A 86 20.74 -2.26 -13.69
CA VAL A 86 22.01 -2.94 -13.43
C VAL A 86 22.13 -3.19 -11.92
N ASN A 87 22.49 -4.42 -11.57
CA ASN A 87 22.77 -4.81 -10.20
C ASN A 87 24.18 -4.32 -9.84
N LEU A 88 24.28 -3.46 -8.83
CA LEU A 88 25.56 -2.90 -8.35
C LEU A 88 26.26 -3.82 -7.34
N GLY A 89 25.57 -4.86 -6.86
CA GLY A 89 26.00 -5.71 -5.75
C GLY A 89 26.09 -7.18 -6.13
N LYS A 90 27.06 -7.51 -6.99
CA LYS A 90 27.82 -8.77 -7.08
C LYS A 90 28.52 -8.78 -8.43
N ALA A 91 29.85 -8.94 -8.44
CA ALA A 91 30.52 -9.38 -9.66
C ALA A 91 29.78 -10.64 -10.12
N LEU A 92 29.34 -10.67 -11.38
CA LEU A 92 29.02 -11.95 -12.03
C LEU A 92 30.27 -12.79 -11.87
N GLU A 93 30.27 -13.71 -10.91
CA GLU A 93 31.24 -14.79 -10.86
C GLU A 93 31.26 -15.34 -12.27
N LYS A 94 32.42 -15.23 -12.93
CA LYS A 94 32.64 -15.82 -14.24
C LYS A 94 32.17 -17.25 -14.13
N GLN A 95 31.00 -17.56 -14.70
CA GLN A 95 30.53 -18.93 -14.75
C GLN A 95 31.65 -19.73 -15.40
N PRO A 96 32.24 -20.72 -14.71
CA PRO A 96 33.12 -21.65 -15.38
C PRO A 96 32.29 -22.30 -16.47
N MET A 97 32.74 -22.18 -17.72
CA MET A 97 32.25 -23.02 -18.81
C MET A 97 32.47 -24.47 -18.38
N GLY A 98 31.43 -25.11 -17.88
CA GLY A 98 31.49 -26.48 -17.39
C GLY A 98 31.07 -26.60 -15.94
N GLN A 99 29.77 -26.54 -15.69
CA GLN A 99 29.07 -27.56 -14.91
C GLN A 99 27.57 -27.32 -15.00
N ARG A 100 26.95 -28.02 -15.95
CA ARG A 100 25.54 -28.42 -15.82
C ARG A 100 25.46 -29.20 -14.50
N ASN A 101 24.86 -28.58 -13.49
CA ASN A 101 24.10 -29.17 -12.37
C ASN A 101 24.00 -28.14 -11.22
N ALA A 102 23.40 -26.98 -11.50
CA ALA A 102 22.82 -26.18 -10.42
C ALA A 102 21.48 -26.84 -10.06
N GLY A 103 21.37 -27.33 -8.83
CA GLY A 103 20.22 -28.08 -8.34
C GLY A 103 18.88 -27.32 -8.46
N PRO A 104 17.76 -28.04 -8.34
CA PRO A 104 16.41 -27.53 -8.57
C PRO A 104 15.96 -26.40 -7.62
N THR A 105 16.75 -26.06 -6.59
CA THR A 105 16.38 -25.09 -5.56
C THR A 105 16.44 -23.63 -6.01
N ASN A 106 17.45 -23.20 -6.79
CA ASN A 106 17.52 -21.80 -7.23
C ASN A 106 16.47 -21.47 -8.31
N SER A 107 16.18 -22.42 -9.20
CA SER A 107 15.10 -22.31 -10.18
C SER A 107 13.72 -22.25 -9.50
N ALA A 108 13.51 -23.03 -8.43
CA ALA A 108 12.26 -23.02 -7.68
C ALA A 108 12.04 -21.70 -6.92
N VAL A 109 13.10 -21.13 -6.32
CA VAL A 109 13.01 -19.83 -5.63
C VAL A 109 12.76 -18.69 -6.62
N GLU A 110 13.45 -18.66 -7.76
CA GLU A 110 13.18 -17.67 -8.81
C GLU A 110 11.79 -17.82 -9.43
N ALA A 111 11.34 -19.06 -9.67
CA ALA A 111 9.98 -19.34 -10.14
C ALA A 111 8.94 -18.91 -9.11
N SER A 112 9.19 -19.15 -7.81
CA SER A 112 8.33 -18.71 -6.70
C SER A 112 8.26 -17.19 -6.62
N ASN A 113 9.39 -16.49 -6.74
CA ASN A 113 9.43 -15.03 -6.71
C ASN A 113 8.72 -14.41 -7.92
N LYS A 114 8.90 -14.99 -9.12
CA LYS A 114 8.17 -14.58 -10.33
C LYS A 114 6.68 -14.89 -10.23
N ALA A 115 6.31 -16.03 -9.66
CA ALA A 115 4.91 -16.37 -9.40
C ALA A 115 4.28 -15.39 -8.41
N GLN A 116 4.97 -15.05 -7.32
CA GLN A 116 4.50 -14.08 -6.32
C GLN A 116 4.48 -12.64 -6.85
N ALA A 117 5.29 -12.30 -7.86
CA ALA A 117 5.23 -11.01 -8.55
C ALA A 117 4.07 -10.92 -9.55
N SER A 118 3.37 -12.03 -9.85
CA SER A 118 2.18 -12.01 -10.70
C SER A 118 1.05 -11.20 -10.05
N ALA A 119 0.39 -10.37 -10.85
CA ALA A 119 -0.79 -9.61 -10.44
C ALA A 119 -1.94 -10.51 -9.96
N GLN A 120 -1.97 -11.79 -10.38
CA GLN A 120 -3.00 -12.77 -10.03
C GLN A 120 -2.57 -13.74 -8.92
N ALA A 121 -1.34 -13.67 -8.42
CA ALA A 121 -0.90 -14.59 -7.39
C ALA A 121 -1.69 -14.37 -6.08
N PRO A 122 -2.16 -15.44 -5.42
CA PRO A 122 -2.77 -15.35 -4.11
C PRO A 122 -1.87 -14.61 -3.12
N TRP A 123 -2.49 -13.85 -2.23
CA TRP A 123 -1.76 -13.10 -1.21
C TRP A 123 -2.60 -12.92 0.05
N THR A 124 -1.90 -12.76 1.16
CA THR A 124 -2.48 -12.55 2.49
C THR A 124 -2.09 -11.17 3.00
N VAL A 125 -3.03 -10.50 3.64
CA VAL A 125 -2.78 -9.20 4.29
C VAL A 125 -1.87 -9.36 5.51
N GLN A 126 -1.87 -10.52 6.16
CA GLN A 126 -1.10 -10.75 7.39
C GLN A 126 0.40 -10.53 7.18
N SER A 127 0.93 -10.96 6.03
CA SER A 127 2.36 -10.84 5.70
C SER A 127 2.80 -9.44 5.22
N ILE A 128 1.86 -8.51 5.03
CA ILE A 128 2.11 -7.20 4.42
C ILE A 128 2.38 -6.14 5.48
N LYS A 129 3.44 -5.35 5.24
CA LYS A 129 3.70 -4.10 5.97
C LYS A 129 2.92 -2.96 5.32
N LEU A 130 2.41 -2.01 6.10
CA LEU A 130 1.66 -0.86 5.55
C LEU A 130 2.45 -0.08 4.48
N GLN A 131 3.77 0.06 4.67
CA GLN A 131 4.66 0.71 3.71
C GLN A 131 4.75 0.00 2.34
N SER A 132 4.50 -1.31 2.28
CA SER A 132 4.51 -2.08 1.03
C SER A 132 3.14 -2.15 0.37
N LEU A 133 2.08 -1.62 0.99
CA LEU A 133 0.72 -1.65 0.47
C LEU A 133 0.57 -1.14 -0.98
N PRO A 134 1.29 -0.08 -1.42
CA PRO A 134 1.22 0.37 -2.81
C PRO A 134 1.55 -0.71 -3.85
N GLN A 135 2.39 -1.67 -3.51
CA GLN A 135 2.77 -2.78 -4.40
C GLN A 135 1.63 -3.78 -4.59
N PHE A 136 0.67 -3.82 -3.67
CA PHE A 136 -0.47 -4.72 -3.70
C PHE A 136 -1.73 -4.08 -4.32
N ILE A 137 -1.75 -2.75 -4.47
CA ILE A 137 -2.87 -2.00 -5.09
C ILE A 137 -3.06 -2.36 -6.58
N SER A 138 -1.97 -2.74 -7.25
CA SER A 138 -1.98 -3.13 -8.67
C SER A 138 -2.27 -4.61 -8.90
N ARG A 139 -2.54 -5.40 -7.84
CA ARG A 139 -2.91 -6.80 -8.01
C ARG A 139 -4.35 -6.92 -8.46
N ASP A 140 -4.59 -7.85 -9.37
CA ASP A 140 -5.91 -8.20 -9.86
C ASP A 140 -6.60 -9.20 -8.93
N SER A 141 -5.81 -10.05 -8.24
CA SER A 141 -6.32 -10.98 -7.24
C SER A 141 -6.62 -10.26 -5.91
N LEU A 142 -7.74 -10.63 -5.30
CA LEU A 142 -8.11 -10.21 -3.96
C LEU A 142 -7.25 -10.92 -2.90
N PRO A 143 -7.07 -10.32 -1.70
CA PRO A 143 -6.42 -11.03 -0.61
C PRO A 143 -7.31 -12.17 -0.10
N ASP A 144 -6.68 -13.23 0.39
CA ASP A 144 -7.37 -14.43 0.88
C ASP A 144 -8.36 -14.11 2.02
N GLU A 145 -8.07 -13.08 2.83
CA GLU A 145 -8.94 -12.63 3.91
C GLU A 145 -10.21 -11.90 3.43
N PHE A 146 -10.27 -11.47 2.16
CA PHE A 146 -11.48 -10.89 1.59
C PHE A 146 -12.46 -12.00 1.20
N SER A 147 -13.06 -12.62 2.21
CA SER A 147 -14.00 -13.73 2.08
C SER A 147 -15.12 -13.64 3.11
N LEU A 148 -16.32 -14.09 2.72
CA LEU A 148 -17.48 -14.24 3.60
C LEU A 148 -17.18 -15.14 4.81
N ASN A 149 -16.26 -16.10 4.65
CA ASN A 149 -15.90 -17.05 5.72
C ASN A 149 -15.30 -16.38 6.96
N TYR A 150 -14.79 -15.15 6.83
CA TYR A 150 -14.23 -14.39 7.95
C TYR A 150 -15.25 -13.45 8.61
N ILE A 151 -16.49 -13.44 8.14
CA ILE A 151 -17.57 -12.66 8.75
C ILE A 151 -18.31 -13.56 9.72
N GLU A 152 -18.08 -13.37 11.03
CA GLU A 152 -18.86 -14.04 12.06
C GLU A 152 -20.32 -13.55 12.03
N VAL A 153 -21.21 -14.37 11.48
CA VAL A 153 -22.65 -14.20 11.59
C VAL A 153 -23.17 -15.31 12.49
N GLU A 154 -23.56 -14.96 13.73
CA GLU A 154 -24.18 -15.93 14.63
C GLU A 154 -25.47 -16.44 13.97
N ALA A 155 -25.71 -17.75 13.99
CA ALA A 155 -26.85 -18.37 13.30
C ALA A 155 -28.23 -17.83 13.76
N GLN A 156 -28.30 -17.27 14.97
CA GLN A 156 -29.50 -16.60 15.52
C GLN A 156 -29.61 -15.13 15.07
N GLU A 157 -28.52 -14.51 14.62
CA GLU A 157 -28.45 -13.13 14.11
C GLU A 157 -28.52 -13.04 12.57
N MET A 158 -28.56 -14.19 11.87
CA MET A 158 -28.65 -14.25 10.41
C MET A 158 -30.02 -13.79 9.92
N GLU A 159 -30.23 -12.48 9.93
CA GLU A 159 -31.28 -11.87 9.14
C GLU A 159 -30.86 -12.02 7.66
N PRO A 160 -31.70 -12.67 6.81
CA PRO A 160 -31.37 -12.91 5.40
C PRO A 160 -30.91 -11.65 4.66
N PHE A 161 -31.42 -10.49 5.07
CA PHE A 161 -31.07 -9.19 4.51
C PHE A 161 -29.59 -8.79 4.75
N ILE A 162 -29.01 -9.08 5.91
CA ILE A 162 -27.60 -8.75 6.19
C ILE A 162 -26.67 -9.62 5.34
N CYS A 163 -26.97 -10.92 5.25
CA CYS A 163 -26.23 -11.84 4.39
C CYS A 163 -26.30 -11.41 2.92
N GLN A 164 -27.49 -11.05 2.45
CA GLN A 164 -27.70 -10.53 1.10
C GLN A 164 -26.83 -9.31 0.80
N ILE A 165 -26.65 -8.38 1.76
CA ILE A 165 -25.77 -7.22 1.57
C ILE A 165 -24.31 -7.67 1.38
N TYR A 166 -23.80 -8.53 2.27
CA TYR A 166 -22.41 -9.00 2.15
C TYR A 166 -22.22 -9.78 0.86
N GLU A 167 -23.05 -10.80 0.60
CA GLU A 167 -23.01 -11.61 -0.62
C GLU A 167 -23.05 -10.74 -1.88
N TRP A 168 -23.90 -9.71 -1.90
CA TRP A 168 -23.96 -8.76 -3.00
C TRP A 168 -22.62 -8.04 -3.17
N VAL A 169 -22.01 -7.53 -2.10
CA VAL A 169 -20.71 -6.85 -2.21
C VAL A 169 -19.62 -7.78 -2.74
N PHE A 170 -19.49 -9.00 -2.21
CA PHE A 170 -18.47 -9.93 -2.66
C PHE A 170 -18.67 -10.32 -4.14
N SER A 171 -19.92 -10.50 -4.56
CA SER A 171 -20.27 -10.83 -5.95
C SER A 171 -20.10 -9.66 -6.93
N ASN A 172 -20.20 -8.42 -6.43
CA ASN A 172 -20.10 -7.20 -7.24
C ASN A 172 -18.77 -6.46 -7.06
N PHE A 173 -17.80 -7.05 -6.35
CA PHE A 173 -16.51 -6.42 -6.17
C PHE A 173 -15.82 -6.27 -7.53
N ASN A 174 -15.46 -5.03 -7.88
CA ASN A 174 -14.75 -4.73 -9.10
C ASN A 174 -13.46 -3.96 -8.78
N ALA A 175 -12.31 -4.60 -8.99
CA ALA A 175 -11.02 -3.97 -8.79
C ALA A 175 -10.83 -2.72 -9.66
N GLN A 176 -11.49 -2.59 -10.82
CA GLN A 176 -11.37 -1.40 -11.66
C GLN A 176 -12.09 -0.17 -11.08
N LYS A 177 -13.02 -0.34 -10.12
CA LYS A 177 -13.69 0.77 -9.46
C LYS A 177 -12.81 1.35 -8.35
N SER A 178 -12.46 2.63 -8.46
CA SER A 178 -11.63 3.33 -7.46
C SER A 178 -12.20 3.24 -6.04
N MET A 179 -13.53 3.34 -5.88
CA MET A 179 -14.18 3.23 -4.56
C MET A 179 -13.97 1.85 -3.93
N HIS A 180 -14.00 0.78 -4.73
CA HIS A 180 -13.77 -0.59 -4.24
C HIS A 180 -12.32 -0.80 -3.82
N LYS A 181 -11.36 -0.25 -4.57
CA LYS A 181 -9.94 -0.25 -4.16
C LYS A 181 -9.74 0.51 -2.85
N ILE A 182 -10.31 1.71 -2.73
CA ILE A 182 -10.24 2.52 -1.51
C ILE A 182 -10.86 1.76 -0.33
N ALA A 183 -12.01 1.11 -0.55
CA ALA A 183 -12.68 0.29 0.45
C ALA A 183 -11.78 -0.85 0.95
N LEU A 184 -11.14 -1.60 0.03
CA LEU A 184 -10.22 -2.67 0.37
C LEU A 184 -9.00 -2.17 1.14
N LEU A 185 -8.40 -1.05 0.71
CA LEU A 185 -7.27 -0.42 1.38
C LEU A 185 -7.63 0.06 2.78
N ALA A 186 -8.82 0.63 2.96
CA ALA A 186 -9.32 0.99 4.27
C ALA A 186 -9.45 -0.24 5.18
N GLY A 187 -9.97 -1.37 4.66
CA GLY A 187 -10.03 -2.62 5.42
C GLY A 187 -8.66 -3.12 5.87
N ILE A 188 -7.67 -3.09 4.98
CA ILE A 188 -6.28 -3.46 5.29
C ILE A 188 -5.66 -2.51 6.31
N TYR A 189 -5.86 -1.20 6.14
CA TYR A 189 -5.32 -0.20 7.06
C TYR A 189 -5.90 -0.38 8.46
N ILE A 190 -7.22 -0.50 8.55
CA ILE A 190 -7.94 -0.70 9.81
C ILE A 190 -7.52 -2.01 10.47
N SER A 191 -7.36 -3.11 9.74
CA SER A 191 -6.93 -4.37 10.33
C SER A 191 -5.55 -4.28 10.98
N LYS A 192 -4.65 -3.42 10.47
CA LYS A 192 -3.29 -3.25 11.01
C LYS A 192 -3.20 -2.34 12.23
N ILE A 193 -4.24 -1.53 12.50
CA ILE A 193 -4.29 -0.65 13.67
C ILE A 193 -5.24 -1.16 14.75
N LEU A 194 -5.79 -2.37 14.61
CA LEU A 194 -6.59 -2.99 15.68
C LEU A 194 -5.72 -3.25 16.92
N PRO A 195 -6.29 -3.11 18.14
CA PRO A 195 -7.68 -2.76 18.45
C PRO A 195 -7.96 -1.25 18.52
N ASP A 196 -7.00 -0.42 18.12
CA ASP A 196 -6.99 1.04 18.31
C ASP A 196 -7.82 1.77 17.25
N ILE A 197 -9.11 1.43 17.14
CA ILE A 197 -10.01 2.00 16.14
C ILE A 197 -11.15 2.84 16.74
N PHE A 198 -11.23 2.91 18.07
CA PHE A 198 -12.30 3.55 18.82
C PHE A 198 -11.88 4.96 19.28
N THR A 199 -12.76 5.64 20.00
CA THR A 199 -12.48 6.87 20.75
C THR A 199 -13.30 6.85 22.02
N ASP A 200 -12.69 7.20 23.14
CA ASP A 200 -13.40 7.40 24.41
C ASP A 200 -13.90 8.85 24.55
N GLU A 201 -13.47 9.73 23.64
CA GLU A 201 -13.79 11.16 23.69
C GLU A 201 -15.11 11.44 22.98
N ALA A 202 -16.09 11.90 23.74
CA ALA A 202 -17.30 12.47 23.18
C ALA A 202 -17.01 13.87 22.66
N TYR A 203 -16.99 14.05 21.33
CA TYR A 203 -17.01 15.39 20.75
C TYR A 203 -18.40 16.00 20.93
N ASN A 204 -18.49 16.98 21.84
CA ASN A 204 -19.70 17.76 22.09
C ASN A 204 -19.83 18.88 21.05
N ALA A 205 -20.25 18.52 19.83
CA ALA A 205 -20.52 19.48 18.77
C ALA A 205 -21.55 20.52 19.23
N LYS A 206 -21.24 21.82 19.12
CA LYS A 206 -22.18 22.90 19.43
C LYS A 206 -23.11 23.11 18.23
N PRO A 207 -24.37 23.56 18.45
CA PRO A 207 -25.31 23.82 17.36
C PRO A 207 -24.82 24.85 16.31
N ARG A 208 -23.83 25.66 16.66
CA ARG A 208 -23.21 26.67 15.78
C ARG A 208 -22.00 26.16 15.00
N ASP A 209 -21.50 24.96 15.32
CA ASP A 209 -20.34 24.42 14.64
C ASP A 209 -20.74 23.99 13.24
N GLY A 210 -20.04 24.52 12.22
CA GLY A 210 -20.28 24.13 10.83
C GLY A 210 -19.84 22.68 10.57
N GLU A 211 -20.44 22.05 9.55
CA GLU A 211 -20.10 20.68 9.11
C GLU A 211 -18.59 20.46 8.96
N HIS A 212 -17.88 21.43 8.38
CA HIS A 212 -16.43 21.35 8.20
C HIS A 212 -15.69 21.25 9.55
N MET A 213 -16.04 22.10 10.51
CA MET A 213 -15.41 22.11 11.83
C MET A 213 -15.68 20.82 12.59
N ILE A 214 -16.92 20.34 12.60
CA ILE A 214 -17.28 19.08 13.25
C ILE A 214 -16.50 17.92 12.60
N THR A 215 -16.46 17.87 11.28
CA THR A 215 -15.75 16.80 10.55
C THR A 215 -14.25 16.80 10.88
N GLN A 216 -13.61 17.98 10.90
CA GLN A 216 -12.20 18.10 11.26
C GLN A 216 -11.94 17.69 12.71
N ALA A 217 -12.79 18.13 13.64
CA ALA A 217 -12.68 17.77 15.05
C ALA A 217 -12.78 16.25 15.26
N LEU A 218 -13.69 15.57 14.56
CA LEU A 218 -13.82 14.11 14.64
C LEU A 218 -12.64 13.35 14.04
N ARG A 219 -11.99 13.90 13.02
CA ARG A 219 -10.82 13.27 12.37
C ARG A 219 -9.58 13.30 13.26
N VAL A 220 -9.43 14.33 14.09
CA VAL A 220 -8.27 14.48 14.98
C VAL A 220 -8.47 13.83 16.35
N LEU A 221 -9.64 13.26 16.64
CA LEU A 221 -9.84 12.49 17.87
C LEU A 221 -8.81 11.36 17.96
N PRO A 222 -8.33 11.03 19.17
CA PRO A 222 -7.38 9.96 19.36
C PRO A 222 -7.98 8.60 18.99
N TRP A 223 -7.11 7.72 18.49
CA TRP A 223 -7.43 6.33 18.21
C TRP A 223 -7.17 5.54 19.49
N ASN A 224 -8.23 5.03 20.11
CA ASN A 224 -8.16 4.32 21.39
C ASN A 224 -8.48 2.82 21.19
N PRO A 225 -7.89 1.94 22.01
CA PRO A 225 -8.21 0.52 21.99
C PRO A 225 -9.68 0.31 22.33
N ASN A 226 -10.30 -0.68 21.69
CA ASN A 226 -11.60 -1.13 22.14
C ASN A 226 -11.53 -1.63 23.59
N ARG A 227 -12.21 -0.96 24.51
CA ARG A 227 -12.38 -1.42 25.90
C ARG A 227 -13.38 -2.56 26.00
N SER A 228 -14.19 -2.78 24.96
CA SER A 228 -15.15 -3.88 24.89
C SER A 228 -14.44 -5.22 24.78
N THR A 229 -14.88 -6.18 25.59
CA THR A 229 -14.48 -7.60 25.50
C THR A 229 -15.32 -8.37 24.47
N GLN A 230 -16.18 -7.68 23.71
CA GLN A 230 -17.04 -8.32 22.72
C GLN A 230 -16.23 -9.05 21.63
N LYS A 231 -16.72 -10.23 21.24
CA LYS A 231 -16.13 -11.09 20.21
C LYS A 231 -15.98 -10.35 18.88
N GLY A 232 -14.95 -10.71 18.11
CA GLY A 232 -14.71 -10.18 16.77
C GLY A 232 -13.99 -8.82 16.70
N CYS A 233 -13.92 -8.04 17.79
CA CYS A 233 -13.35 -6.69 17.76
C CYS A 233 -11.82 -6.63 17.58
N ARG A 234 -11.14 -7.79 17.60
CA ARG A 234 -9.68 -7.93 17.41
C ARG A 234 -9.30 -8.85 16.26
N LEU A 235 -10.27 -9.35 15.50
CA LEU A 235 -10.04 -10.32 14.44
C LEU A 235 -9.66 -9.59 13.14
N GLU A 236 -8.36 -9.44 12.87
CA GLU A 236 -7.85 -8.72 11.69
C GLU A 236 -8.53 -9.14 10.38
N LYS A 237 -8.65 -10.47 10.17
CA LYS A 237 -9.27 -11.06 8.97
C LYS A 237 -10.71 -10.61 8.77
N GLN A 238 -11.46 -10.47 9.87
CA GLN A 238 -12.84 -10.02 9.83
C GLN A 238 -12.95 -8.56 9.37
N PHE A 239 -12.00 -7.70 9.75
CA PHE A 239 -12.00 -6.29 9.32
C PHE A 239 -11.63 -6.12 7.85
N ILE A 240 -10.74 -6.98 7.32
CA ILE A 240 -10.41 -7.01 5.89
C ILE A 240 -11.66 -7.34 5.05
N ALA A 241 -12.59 -8.14 5.57
CA ALA A 241 -13.85 -8.45 4.91
C ALA A 241 -14.94 -7.39 5.18
N MET A 242 -15.17 -7.02 6.44
CA MET A 242 -16.32 -6.21 6.85
C MET A 242 -16.18 -4.72 6.53
N VAL A 243 -14.99 -4.12 6.65
CA VAL A 243 -14.81 -2.69 6.37
C VAL A 243 -15.01 -2.38 4.89
N PRO A 244 -14.40 -3.11 3.94
CA PRO A 244 -14.65 -2.84 2.53
C PRO A 244 -16.10 -3.12 2.17
N ALA A 245 -16.69 -4.19 2.72
CA ALA A 245 -18.09 -4.50 2.52
C ALA A 245 -19.01 -3.37 2.98
N TYR A 246 -18.73 -2.78 4.14
CA TYR A 246 -19.48 -1.65 4.65
C TYR A 246 -19.38 -0.43 3.73
N ILE A 247 -18.16 -0.07 3.31
CA ILE A 247 -17.93 1.06 2.42
C ILE A 247 -18.65 0.83 1.07
N ILE A 248 -18.42 -0.31 0.42
CA ILE A 248 -19.02 -0.60 -0.88
C ILE A 248 -20.55 -0.60 -0.78
N ALA A 249 -21.13 -1.24 0.25
CA ALA A 249 -22.57 -1.24 0.45
C ALA A 249 -23.14 0.18 0.64
N VAL A 250 -22.40 1.09 1.28
CA VAL A 250 -22.85 2.47 1.49
C VAL A 250 -22.71 3.34 0.23
N TYR A 251 -21.67 3.13 -0.59
CA TYR A 251 -21.38 4.02 -1.73
C TYR A 251 -21.92 3.53 -3.08
N GLU A 252 -22.15 2.23 -3.25
CA GLU A 252 -22.72 1.69 -4.48
C GLU A 252 -24.25 1.84 -4.47
N MET A 253 -24.78 2.59 -5.44
CA MET A 253 -26.21 2.90 -5.54
C MET A 253 -27.09 1.67 -5.72
N ASP A 254 -26.57 0.63 -6.38
CA ASP A 254 -27.29 -0.62 -6.64
C ASP A 254 -27.29 -1.60 -5.47
N SER A 255 -26.57 -1.28 -4.39
CA SER A 255 -26.48 -2.17 -3.24
C SER A 255 -27.86 -2.35 -2.57
N PRO A 256 -28.15 -3.52 -2.01
CA PRO A 256 -29.38 -3.73 -1.24
C PRO A 256 -29.53 -2.73 -0.08
N LEU A 257 -28.41 -2.32 0.52
CA LEU A 257 -28.38 -1.33 1.58
C LEU A 257 -28.83 0.05 1.09
N ARG A 258 -28.36 0.50 -0.09
CA ARG A 258 -28.74 1.81 -0.65
C ARG A 258 -30.17 1.84 -1.16
N LYS A 259 -30.65 0.75 -1.76
CA LYS A 259 -32.06 0.58 -2.12
C LYS A 259 -32.95 0.69 -0.88
N CYS A 260 -32.64 -0.08 0.17
CA CYS A 260 -33.37 -0.01 1.44
C CYS A 260 -33.31 1.41 2.06
N PHE A 261 -32.16 2.08 2.02
CA PHE A 261 -32.05 3.47 2.51
C PHE A 261 -32.96 4.44 1.72
N ALA A 262 -33.05 4.29 0.40
CA ALA A 262 -33.94 5.09 -0.44
C ALA A 262 -35.42 4.83 -0.12
N ASP A 263 -35.81 3.56 0.09
CA ASP A 263 -37.17 3.17 0.47
C ASP A 263 -37.59 3.78 1.82
N HIS A 264 -36.65 3.95 2.74
CA HIS A 264 -36.84 4.61 4.03
C HIS A 264 -36.69 6.15 3.96
N GLN A 265 -36.84 6.75 2.77
CA GLN A 265 -36.73 8.19 2.52
C GLN A 265 -35.40 8.80 2.99
N GLY A 266 -34.31 8.01 2.96
CA GLY A 266 -32.97 8.45 3.34
C GLY A 266 -32.82 8.84 4.82
N LYS A 267 -33.69 8.34 5.71
CA LYS A 267 -33.67 8.73 7.13
C LYS A 267 -32.55 8.04 7.91
N SER A 268 -32.33 6.74 7.67
CA SER A 268 -31.32 5.94 8.38
C SER A 268 -31.11 4.59 7.68
N PHE A 269 -29.91 4.02 7.83
CA PHE A 269 -29.70 2.61 7.50
C PHE A 269 -30.49 1.69 8.45
N PRO A 270 -30.78 0.45 8.04
CA PRO A 270 -31.46 -0.54 8.88
C PRO A 270 -30.75 -0.71 10.22
N LEU A 271 -31.53 -0.71 11.31
CA LEU A 271 -30.99 -0.75 12.68
C LEU A 271 -30.05 -1.94 12.87
N ARG A 272 -30.43 -3.13 12.37
CA ARG A 272 -29.62 -4.34 12.50
C ARG A 272 -28.28 -4.25 11.74
N TRP A 273 -28.27 -3.65 10.56
CA TRP A 273 -27.02 -3.38 9.82
C TRP A 273 -26.09 -2.49 10.63
N ASN A 274 -26.63 -1.40 11.19
CA ASN A 274 -25.86 -0.51 12.06
C ASN A 274 -25.34 -1.25 13.29
N SER A 275 -26.20 -1.96 14.04
CA SER A 275 -25.80 -2.70 15.24
C SER A 275 -24.72 -3.75 14.97
N LYS A 276 -24.81 -4.51 13.86
CA LYS A 276 -23.84 -5.56 13.51
C LYS A 276 -22.43 -5.00 13.31
N ASN A 277 -22.33 -3.83 12.70
CA ASN A 277 -21.08 -3.19 12.32
C ASN A 277 -20.57 -2.23 13.41
N SER A 278 -21.45 -1.46 14.05
CA SER A 278 -21.10 -0.43 15.02
C SER A 278 -20.46 -0.99 16.28
N ASN A 279 -20.86 -2.19 16.72
CA ASN A 279 -20.23 -2.87 17.86
C ASN A 279 -18.74 -3.16 17.61
N LYS A 280 -18.32 -3.22 16.35
CA LYS A 280 -16.93 -3.39 15.91
C LYS A 280 -16.26 -2.07 15.54
N GLY A 281 -16.89 -0.94 15.81
CA GLY A 281 -16.40 0.38 15.40
C GLY A 281 -16.54 0.65 13.89
N ILE A 282 -17.20 -0.24 13.15
CA ILE A 282 -17.44 -0.07 11.71
C ILE A 282 -18.74 0.72 11.54
N GLY A 283 -18.64 2.01 11.25
CA GLY A 283 -19.83 2.87 11.17
C GLY A 283 -19.52 4.27 10.66
N SER A 284 -20.46 5.19 10.82
CA SER A 284 -20.35 6.59 10.38
C SER A 284 -19.10 7.30 10.93
N LEU A 285 -18.75 7.06 12.20
CA LEU A 285 -17.55 7.67 12.80
C LEU A 285 -16.29 7.24 12.06
N LEU A 286 -16.12 5.94 11.82
CA LEU A 286 -15.01 5.40 11.05
C LEU A 286 -14.95 6.01 9.64
N MET A 287 -16.09 6.13 8.97
CA MET A 287 -16.15 6.75 7.63
C MET A 287 -15.68 8.20 7.64
N MET A 288 -16.03 8.99 8.66
CA MET A 288 -15.57 10.37 8.77
C MET A 288 -14.07 10.47 9.07
N ARG A 289 -13.55 9.59 9.94
CA ARG A 289 -12.11 9.51 10.27
C ARG A 289 -11.26 9.10 9.07
N LEU A 290 -11.76 8.17 8.27
CA LEU A 290 -11.15 7.76 6.99
C LEU A 290 -11.29 8.82 5.89
N GLY A 291 -12.02 9.90 6.15
CA GLY A 291 -12.23 10.98 5.19
C GLY A 291 -13.26 10.68 4.10
N LEU A 292 -14.00 9.58 4.22
CA LEU A 292 -15.01 9.14 3.26
C LEU A 292 -16.33 9.88 3.47
N ALA A 293 -16.68 10.21 4.72
CA ALA A 293 -17.91 10.93 5.07
C ALA A 293 -17.64 12.29 5.72
N LYS A 294 -18.70 13.09 5.83
CA LYS A 294 -18.72 14.37 6.56
C LYS A 294 -19.78 14.35 7.66
N ALA A 295 -19.54 15.11 8.72
CA ALA A 295 -20.43 15.20 9.86
C ALA A 295 -21.53 16.26 9.64
N LYS A 296 -22.79 15.85 9.65
CA LYS A 296 -23.93 16.78 9.60
C LYS A 296 -24.65 16.84 10.95
N GLY A 297 -24.44 17.94 11.69
CA GLY A 297 -24.98 18.12 13.03
C GLY A 297 -24.47 17.06 14.03
N GLN A 298 -25.27 16.73 15.05
CA GLN A 298 -24.90 15.73 16.07
C GLN A 298 -25.29 14.27 15.73
N ARG A 299 -25.97 14.04 14.59
CA ARG A 299 -26.59 12.73 14.29
C ARG A 299 -25.60 11.63 13.92
N PHE A 300 -24.32 11.94 13.77
CA PHE A 300 -23.31 10.97 13.37
C PHE A 300 -23.03 9.89 14.43
N TRP A 301 -23.35 10.14 15.71
CA TRP A 301 -23.28 9.16 16.79
C TRP A 301 -24.43 8.11 16.76
N LYS A 302 -25.53 8.39 16.07
CA LYS A 302 -26.75 7.54 16.06
C LYS A 302 -26.92 6.70 14.79
N GLY A 303 -25.83 6.47 14.04
CA GLY A 303 -25.86 5.80 12.73
C GLY A 303 -26.15 6.81 11.63
N GLY A 304 -25.07 7.28 10.98
CA GLY A 304 -25.04 8.48 10.17
C GLY A 304 -26.14 8.64 9.11
N VAL A 305 -26.41 9.90 8.77
CA VAL A 305 -27.21 10.31 7.61
C VAL A 305 -26.23 10.45 6.44
N PHE A 306 -26.40 9.62 5.40
CA PHE A 306 -25.61 9.67 4.18
C PHE A 306 -26.50 10.23 3.07
N ASN A 307 -26.21 11.45 2.59
CA ASN A 307 -26.87 11.98 1.40
C ASN A 307 -26.13 11.48 0.15
#